data_AF-A0A661IMH3-F1
#
_entry.id   AF-A0A661IMH3-F1
#
_cell.length_a   1.000
_cell.length_b   1.000
_cell.length_c   1.000
_cell.angle_alpha   90.00
_cell.angle_beta   90.00
_cell.angle_gamma   90.00
#
_symmetry.space_group_name_H-M   'P 1'
#
loop_
_entity.id
_entity.type
_entity.pdbx_description
1 polymer ?
#
loop_
_entity_poly.entity_id
_entity_poly.type
_entity_poly.pdbx_seq_one_letter_code
_entity_poly.pdbx_strand_id
1 'polypeptide(L)'
;TESVEPFTDASTIIAEDRTAGVESIKVDSVSSFSIHDRITLDSGLSEVFRIVSIDVDNNELGLHKPTKEDITTSTNVVKSGNLGLYYINLTMSQLGTYLIKAKDEVYGLLRTDAIKVVTQKTADREFKVMV
;
A
#
# COMPACT_ATOMS: atom_id res chain seq x y z
N THR A 1 14.77 -16.48 11.96
CA THR A 1 14.31 -15.27 12.66
C THR A 1 13.62 -14.41 11.63
N GLU A 2 12.34 -14.11 11.82
CA GLU A 2 11.68 -13.11 10.98
C GLU A 2 12.45 -11.80 11.12
N SER A 3 12.96 -11.29 10.00
CA SER A 3 13.60 -9.98 9.96
C SER A 3 12.48 -8.96 10.08
N VAL A 4 12.30 -8.39 11.27
CA VAL A 4 11.47 -7.20 11.44
C VAL A 4 12.29 -6.05 10.89
N GLU A 5 11.89 -5.50 9.75
CA GLU A 5 12.52 -4.26 9.29
C GLU A 5 12.31 -3.17 10.35
N PRO A 6 13.35 -2.38 10.68
CA PRO A 6 13.22 -1.30 11.66
C PRO A 6 12.24 -0.26 11.10
N PHE A 7 11.01 -0.33 11.58
CA PHE A 7 10.04 0.74 11.39
C PHE A 7 10.53 1.97 12.16
N THR A 8 10.72 3.08 11.44
CA THR A 8 10.98 4.37 12.08
C THR A 8 9.64 5.08 12.21
N ASP A 9 9.20 5.32 13.44
CA ASP A 9 8.04 6.17 13.72
C ASP A 9 8.22 7.52 12.99
N ALA A 10 7.21 7.91 12.23
CA ALA A 10 7.19 9.18 11.52
C ALA A 10 5.83 9.85 11.71
N SER A 11 5.85 11.13 12.06
CA SER A 11 4.66 11.96 12.15
C SER A 11 4.92 13.36 11.60
N THR A 12 3.84 14.01 11.18
CA THR A 12 3.78 15.41 10.76
C THR A 12 2.40 15.97 11.11
N ILE A 13 2.20 17.27 10.95
CA ILE A 13 0.90 17.93 11.14
C ILE A 13 0.37 18.37 9.77
N ILE A 14 -0.95 18.47 9.63
CA ILE A 14 -1.60 19.09 8.47
C ILE A 14 -1.27 20.58 8.41
N ALA A 15 -0.82 21.06 7.26
CA ALA A 15 -0.41 22.46 7.08
C ALA A 15 -1.52 23.37 6.53
N GLU A 16 -2.63 22.80 6.04
CA GLU A 16 -3.75 23.57 5.46
C GLU A 16 -5.08 22.82 5.64
N ASP A 17 -6.13 23.55 6.00
CA ASP A 17 -7.48 22.98 6.11
C ASP A 17 -7.96 22.52 4.73
N ARG A 18 -8.65 21.38 4.66
CA ARG A 18 -9.23 20.84 3.43
C ARG A 18 -10.62 20.29 3.67
N THR A 19 -11.50 20.51 2.71
CA THR A 19 -12.86 19.96 2.74
C THR A 19 -12.85 18.45 2.51
N ALA A 20 -13.91 17.76 2.94
CA ALA A 20 -14.17 16.38 2.58
C ALA A 20 -14.11 16.16 1.06
N GLY A 21 -13.70 14.96 0.64
CA GLY A 21 -13.62 14.56 -0.76
C GLY A 21 -12.26 14.80 -1.42
N VAL A 22 -11.27 15.32 -0.71
CA VAL A 22 -9.94 15.56 -1.28
C VAL A 22 -9.10 14.27 -1.35
N GLU A 23 -8.36 14.12 -2.45
CA GLU A 23 -7.45 12.99 -2.68
C GLU A 23 -6.00 13.31 -2.33
N SER A 24 -5.76 14.44 -1.68
CA SER A 24 -4.43 14.83 -1.23
C SER A 24 -4.51 15.76 -0.02
N ILE A 25 -3.44 15.81 0.76
CA ILE A 25 -3.31 16.64 1.96
C ILE A 25 -1.95 17.33 2.01
N LYS A 26 -1.93 18.58 2.45
CA LYS A 26 -0.69 19.30 2.75
C LYS A 26 -0.27 19.05 4.18
N VAL A 27 1.02 18.85 4.37
CA VAL A 27 1.64 18.60 5.66
C VAL A 27 2.86 19.50 5.86
N ASP A 28 3.33 19.63 7.09
CA ASP A 28 4.54 20.43 7.38
C ASP A 28 5.80 19.84 6.74
N SER A 29 5.90 18.51 6.67
CA SER A 29 7.00 17.83 5.98
C SER A 29 6.58 16.46 5.45
N VAL A 30 7.02 16.15 4.23
CA VAL A 30 6.88 14.83 3.61
C VAL A 30 8.16 13.98 3.72
N SER A 31 9.25 14.51 4.28
CA SER A 31 10.59 13.91 4.22
C SER A 31 10.70 12.50 4.79
N SER A 32 9.84 12.17 5.75
CA SER A 32 9.83 10.89 6.47
C SER A 32 8.81 9.90 5.91
N PHE A 33 8.13 10.26 4.83
CA PHE A 33 7.13 9.45 4.15
C PHE A 33 7.64 8.93 2.81
N SER A 34 7.08 7.83 2.37
CA SER A 34 7.37 7.18 1.10
C SER A 34 6.09 6.73 0.41
N ILE A 35 6.12 6.58 -0.91
CA ILE A 35 5.00 6.01 -1.65
C ILE A 35 4.72 4.60 -1.09
N HIS A 36 3.44 4.28 -0.93
CA HIS A 36 2.89 3.08 -0.30
C HIS A 36 2.97 3.02 1.23
N ASP A 37 3.58 4.00 1.89
CA ASP A 37 3.35 4.19 3.31
C ASP A 37 1.85 4.37 3.57
N ARG A 38 1.43 3.84 4.71
CA ARG A 38 0.11 4.06 5.25
C ARG A 38 0.18 5.12 6.33
N ILE A 39 -0.84 5.95 6.37
CA ILE A 39 -0.98 7.03 7.33
C ILE A 39 -2.38 6.99 7.94
N THR A 40 -2.47 7.42 9.18
CA THR A 40 -3.72 7.74 9.88
C THR A 40 -3.75 9.22 10.19
N LEU A 41 -4.96 9.79 10.24
CA LEU A 41 -5.19 11.17 10.61
C LEU A 41 -5.82 11.21 12.01
N ASP A 42 -5.16 11.88 12.95
CA ASP A 42 -5.63 12.07 14.33
C ASP A 42 -6.73 13.16 14.41
N SER A 43 -7.66 13.14 13.46
CA SER A 43 -8.83 14.03 13.40
C SER A 43 -10.10 13.32 13.90
N GLY A 44 -9.95 12.21 14.62
CA GLY A 44 -11.05 11.26 14.90
C GLY A 44 -11.35 10.33 13.73
N LEU A 45 -10.62 10.46 12.62
CA LEU A 45 -10.67 9.56 11.48
C LEU A 45 -9.86 8.30 11.78
N SER A 46 -10.52 7.21 12.19
CA SER A 46 -9.90 5.87 12.25
C SER A 46 -9.59 5.29 10.86
N GLU A 47 -9.49 6.15 9.84
CA GLU A 47 -9.23 5.76 8.46
C GLU A 47 -7.74 5.68 8.18
N VAL A 48 -7.34 4.57 7.55
CA VAL A 48 -5.99 4.39 7.04
C VAL A 48 -5.97 4.78 5.57
N PHE A 49 -5.04 5.67 5.22
CA PHE A 49 -4.77 6.09 3.85
C PHE A 49 -3.42 5.55 3.39
N ARG A 50 -3.37 4.95 2.21
CA ARG A 50 -2.10 4.69 1.52
C ARG A 50 -1.69 5.93 0.72
N ILE A 51 -0.43 6.32 0.84
CA ILE A 51 0.21 7.34 0.02
C ILE A 51 0.45 6.78 -1.39
N VAL A 52 -0.01 7.49 -2.41
CA VAL A 52 0.15 7.12 -3.83
C VAL A 52 1.04 8.08 -4.61
N SER A 53 1.23 9.30 -4.11
CA SER A 53 2.17 10.29 -4.64
C SER A 53 2.70 11.17 -3.50
N ILE A 54 3.89 11.72 -3.69
CA ILE A 54 4.51 12.70 -2.79
C ILE A 54 4.99 13.85 -3.66
N ASP A 55 4.50 15.05 -3.38
CA ASP A 55 5.01 16.31 -3.93
C ASP A 55 5.90 16.95 -2.86
N VAL A 56 7.21 16.88 -3.09
CA VAL A 56 8.23 17.37 -2.14
C VAL A 56 8.32 18.89 -2.18
N ASP A 57 7.99 19.52 -3.31
CA ASP A 57 8.07 20.97 -3.47
C ASP A 57 6.91 21.67 -2.73
N ASN A 58 5.74 21.02 -2.67
CA ASN A 58 4.53 21.54 -2.02
C ASN A 58 4.22 20.90 -0.65
N ASN A 59 5.06 19.96 -0.19
CA ASN A 59 4.80 19.11 0.98
C ASN A 59 3.39 18.49 0.97
N GLU A 60 3.03 17.86 -0.15
CA GLU A 60 1.69 17.31 -0.36
C GLU A 60 1.73 15.78 -0.55
N LEU A 61 0.88 15.09 0.21
CA LEU A 61 0.71 13.64 0.16
C LEU A 61 -0.56 13.31 -0.61
N GLY A 62 -0.43 12.59 -1.72
CA GLY A 62 -1.57 12.04 -2.45
C GLY A 62 -2.08 10.77 -1.80
N LEU A 63 -3.40 10.67 -1.64
CA LEU A 63 -4.12 9.58 -0.97
C LEU A 63 -4.76 8.66 -2.00
N HIS A 64 -4.71 7.35 -1.76
CA HIS A 64 -5.33 6.37 -2.65
C HIS A 64 -6.87 6.44 -2.74
N LYS A 65 -7.51 7.18 -1.84
CA LYS A 65 -8.96 7.39 -1.76
C LYS A 65 -9.22 8.78 -1.18
N PRO A 66 -10.35 9.41 -1.52
CA PRO A 66 -10.72 10.70 -0.96
C PRO A 66 -11.01 10.59 0.55
N THR A 67 -10.81 11.70 1.28
CA THR A 67 -11.26 11.82 2.67
C THR A 67 -12.79 11.90 2.73
N LYS A 68 -13.37 11.39 3.81
CA LYS A 68 -14.83 11.43 4.02
C LYS A 68 -15.31 12.62 4.82
N GLU A 69 -14.39 13.25 5.57
CA GLU A 69 -14.65 14.38 6.45
C GLU A 69 -13.63 15.49 6.16
N ASP A 70 -13.91 16.67 6.69
CA ASP A 70 -13.00 17.80 6.66
C ASP A 70 -11.72 17.51 7.47
N ILE A 71 -10.62 18.11 7.03
CA ILE A 71 -9.30 17.97 7.64
C ILE A 71 -8.85 19.35 8.10
N THR A 72 -8.35 19.44 9.32
CA THR A 72 -7.90 20.70 9.92
C THR A 72 -6.39 20.72 10.16
N THR A 73 -5.83 21.91 10.14
CA THR A 73 -4.42 22.25 10.41
C THR A 73 -3.85 21.76 11.75
N SER A 74 -4.68 21.35 12.71
CA SER A 74 -4.19 20.79 13.99
C SER A 74 -4.15 19.27 14.01
N THR A 75 -4.46 18.61 12.89
CA THR A 75 -4.55 17.15 12.80
C THR A 75 -3.16 16.54 12.63
N ASN A 76 -2.83 15.53 13.44
CA ASN A 76 -1.59 14.76 13.24
C ASN A 76 -1.76 13.76 12.10
N VAL A 77 -0.73 13.65 11.27
CA VAL A 77 -0.56 12.59 10.29
C VAL A 77 0.51 11.65 10.81
N VAL A 78 0.14 10.41 11.11
CA VAL A 78 1.04 9.41 11.69
C VAL A 78 1.20 8.26 10.72
N LYS A 79 2.45 7.85 10.47
CA LYS A 79 2.74 6.65 9.70
C LYS A 79 2.22 5.41 10.44
N SER A 80 1.38 4.64 9.78
CA SER A 80 0.70 3.45 10.30
C SER A 80 1.13 2.16 9.58
N GLY A 81 2.38 2.14 9.11
CA GLY A 81 3.01 0.99 8.45
C GLY A 81 3.28 1.19 6.96
N ASN A 82 3.89 0.18 6.34
CA ASN A 82 4.14 0.11 4.91
C ASN A 82 3.79 -1.32 4.44
N LEU A 83 2.76 -1.44 3.61
CA LEU A 83 2.31 -2.72 3.02
C LEU A 83 2.64 -2.77 1.52
N GLY A 84 3.71 -2.10 1.12
CA GLY A 84 4.33 -2.29 -0.18
C GLY A 84 4.88 -3.71 -0.26
N LEU A 85 4.09 -4.63 -0.78
CA LEU A 85 4.62 -5.91 -1.28
C LEU A 85 5.30 -5.61 -2.61
N TYR A 86 6.58 -5.28 -2.57
CA TYR A 86 7.31 -4.90 -3.79
C TYR A 86 7.66 -6.13 -4.64
N TYR A 87 7.91 -7.28 -4.01
CA TYR A 87 8.26 -8.52 -4.70
C TYR A 87 8.12 -9.73 -3.77
N ILE A 88 7.48 -10.81 -4.25
CA ILE A 88 7.47 -12.12 -3.57
C ILE A 88 7.96 -13.15 -4.58
N ASN A 89 9.09 -13.81 -4.30
CA ASN A 89 9.53 -14.95 -5.08
C ASN A 89 8.89 -16.22 -4.53
N LEU A 90 8.02 -16.86 -5.31
CA LEU A 90 7.30 -18.07 -4.93
C LEU A 90 7.79 -19.25 -5.76
N THR A 91 8.45 -20.20 -5.10
CA THR A 91 8.75 -21.51 -5.71
C THR A 91 7.69 -22.50 -5.27
N MET A 92 6.88 -22.98 -6.21
CA MET A 92 5.79 -23.92 -5.94
C MET A 92 6.02 -25.23 -6.71
N SER A 93 6.04 -26.34 -5.97
CA SER A 93 6.32 -27.68 -6.52
C SER A 93 5.05 -28.50 -6.78
N GLN A 94 3.89 -28.03 -6.34
CA GLN A 94 2.61 -28.71 -6.49
C GLN A 94 1.62 -27.84 -7.25
N LEU A 95 0.73 -28.48 -7.99
CA LEU A 95 -0.39 -27.82 -8.64
C LEU A 95 -1.47 -27.53 -7.60
N GLY A 96 -2.16 -26.41 -7.74
CA GLY A 96 -3.22 -26.05 -6.80
C GLY A 96 -3.51 -24.57 -6.77
N THR A 97 -4.46 -24.21 -5.91
CA THR A 97 -4.75 -22.81 -5.58
C THR A 97 -4.12 -22.48 -4.25
N TYR A 98 -3.31 -21.43 -4.22
CA TYR A 98 -2.61 -20.94 -3.05
C TYR A 98 -3.15 -19.57 -2.67
N LEU A 99 -3.32 -19.34 -1.37
CA LEU A 99 -3.66 -18.02 -0.83
C LEU A 99 -2.39 -17.36 -0.32
N ILE A 100 -2.05 -16.21 -0.91
CA ILE A 100 -1.02 -15.32 -0.38
C ILE A 100 -1.70 -14.42 0.62
N LYS A 101 -1.19 -14.42 1.85
CA LYS A 101 -1.62 -13.53 2.92
C LYS A 101 -0.46 -12.63 3.31
N ALA A 102 -0.64 -11.33 3.13
CA ALA A 102 0.25 -10.33 3.70
C ALA A 102 -0.46 -9.70 4.88
N LYS A 103 0.12 -9.85 6.06
CA LYS A 103 -0.41 -9.32 7.31
C LYS A 103 0.60 -8.33 7.88
N ASP A 104 0.14 -7.12 8.14
CA ASP A 104 0.82 -6.21 9.05
C ASP A 104 0.29 -6.52 10.46
N GLU A 105 1.13 -7.12 11.30
CA GLU A 105 0.73 -7.53 12.65
C GLU A 105 0.57 -6.37 13.61
N VAL A 106 1.22 -5.24 13.34
CA VAL A 106 1.21 -4.05 14.20
C VAL A 106 -0.12 -3.30 14.04
N TYR A 107 -0.62 -3.22 12.81
CA TYR A 107 -1.83 -2.44 12.51
C TYR A 107 -3.04 -3.30 12.08
N GLY A 108 -2.91 -4.63 12.12
CA GLY A 108 -4.01 -5.57 11.84
C GLY A 108 -4.45 -5.60 10.37
N LEU A 109 -3.64 -5.07 9.45
CA LEU A 109 -3.99 -4.95 8.04
C LEU A 109 -3.67 -6.27 7.32
N LEU A 110 -4.69 -6.87 6.70
CA LEU A 110 -4.58 -8.12 5.98
C LEU A 110 -4.95 -7.92 4.50
N ARG A 111 -4.05 -8.31 3.59
CA ARG A 111 -4.36 -8.48 2.18
C ARG A 111 -4.25 -9.95 1.82
N THR A 112 -5.27 -10.46 1.13
CA THR A 112 -5.27 -11.83 0.62
C THR A 112 -5.44 -11.81 -0.89
N ASP A 113 -4.65 -12.62 -1.59
CA ASP A 113 -4.80 -12.86 -3.03
C ASP A 113 -4.63 -14.36 -3.34
N ALA A 114 -5.17 -14.82 -4.45
CA ALA A 114 -5.12 -16.22 -4.85
C ALA A 114 -4.26 -16.40 -6.10
N ILE A 115 -3.30 -17.32 -6.04
CA ILE A 115 -2.54 -17.77 -7.21
C ILE A 115 -2.94 -19.21 -7.53
N LYS A 116 -3.24 -19.47 -8.80
CA LYS A 116 -3.49 -20.83 -9.30
C LYS A 116 -2.28 -21.32 -10.07
N VAL A 117 -1.65 -22.37 -9.56
CA VAL A 117 -0.55 -23.07 -10.23
C VAL A 117 -1.13 -24.20 -11.06
N VAL A 118 -0.89 -24.14 -12.37
CA VAL A 118 -1.37 -25.11 -13.37
C VAL A 118 -0.20 -25.66 -14.17
N THR A 119 -0.41 -26.78 -14.86
CA THR A 119 0.56 -27.27 -15.83
C THR A 119 0.79 -26.24 -16.93
N GLN A 120 2.05 -26.08 -17.33
CA GLN A 120 2.38 -25.27 -18.49
C GLN A 120 1.74 -25.91 -19.73
N LYS A 121 0.93 -25.15 -20.47
CA LYS A 121 0.28 -25.65 -21.68
C LYS A 121 1.32 -25.71 -22.79
N THR A 122 1.82 -26.89 -23.10
CA THR A 122 2.63 -27.12 -24.31
C THR A 122 1.69 -27.12 -25.51
N ALA A 123 1.92 -26.25 -26.49
CA ALA A 123 1.17 -26.26 -27.74
C ALA A 123 1.87 -27.24 -28.69
N ASP A 124 1.26 -28.42 -28.89
CA ASP A 124 1.73 -29.35 -29.92
C ASP A 124 1.44 -28.74 -31.30
N ARG A 125 2.49 -28.33 -32.02
CA ARG A 125 2.39 -27.95 -33.42
C ARG A 125 2.41 -29.24 -34.25
N GLU A 126 1.24 -29.71 -34.67
CA GLU A 126 1.17 -30.75 -35.70
C GLU A 126 1.70 -30.19 -37.04
N PHE A 127 2.84 -30.67 -37.48
CA PHE A 127 3.30 -30.47 -38.85
C PHE A 127 2.67 -31.53 -39.74
N LYS A 128 1.67 -31.14 -40.53
CA LYS A 128 1.12 -31.98 -41.59
C LYS A 128 2.11 -32.00 -42.76
N VAL A 129 2.89 -33.08 -42.88
CA VAL A 129 3.68 -33.33 -44.10
C VAL A 129 2.70 -33.82 -45.17
N MET A 130 2.51 -33.03 -46.23
CA MET A 130 1.84 -33.51 -47.44
C MET A 130 2.86 -34.31 -48.25
N VAL A 131 2.53 -35.59 -48.49
CA VAL A 131 3.26 -36.50 -49.38
C VAL A 131 2.80 -36.27 -50.82
#